data_AF-A0A260M6B5-F1
#
_entry.id   AF-A0A260M6B5-F1
#
_cell.length_a   1.000
_cell.length_b   1.000
_cell.length_c   1.000
_cell.angle_alpha   90.00
_cell.angle_beta   90.00
_cell.angle_gamma   90.00
#
_symmetry.space_group_name_H-M   'P 1'
#
loop_
_entity.id
_entity.type
_entity.pdbx_description
1 polymer ?
#
loop_
_entity_poly.entity_id
_entity_poly.type
_entity_poly.pdbx_seq_one_letter_code
_entity_poly.pdbx_strand_id
1 'polypeptide(L)'
;MTITDAPPTTRLLHDELTSIAAMLAARFPDLTRSVVDDAVRTTYDRLYATARVHGHLFPLTSNRARVELERLQAERAIDDDLKTVSAEIRRALPPMAGRSW
;
A
#
# COMPACT_ATOMS: atom_id res chain seq x y z
N MET A 1 1.14 15.34 35.22
CA MET A 1 0.81 15.71 33.83
C MET A 1 0.20 14.47 33.18
N THR A 2 -1.12 14.35 33.26
CA THR A 2 -1.86 13.20 32.70
C THR A 2 -2.01 13.46 31.21
N ILE A 3 -1.27 12.73 30.38
CA ILE A 3 -1.53 12.69 28.93
C ILE A 3 -2.87 11.97 28.79
N THR A 4 -3.92 12.73 28.53
CA THR A 4 -5.27 12.19 28.37
C THR A 4 -5.29 11.35 27.10
N ASP A 5 -5.32 10.02 27.25
CA ASP A 5 -5.48 9.03 26.16
C ASP A 5 -6.95 8.98 25.72
N ALA A 6 -7.53 10.14 25.39
CA ALA A 6 -8.87 10.19 24.82
C ALA A 6 -8.78 9.85 23.32
N PRO A 7 -9.63 8.94 22.81
CA PRO A 7 -9.63 8.62 21.39
C PRO A 7 -9.92 9.89 20.57
N PRO A 8 -9.23 10.08 19.43
CA PRO A 8 -9.47 11.23 18.56
C PRO A 8 -10.93 11.22 18.08
N THR A 9 -11.49 12.41 17.88
CA THR A 9 -12.80 12.50 17.23
C THR A 9 -12.72 11.94 15.81
N THR A 10 -13.83 11.38 15.32
CA THR A 10 -13.90 10.74 14.00
C THR A 10 -13.43 11.64 12.86
N ARG A 11 -13.67 12.96 12.98
CA ARG A 11 -13.19 13.96 12.01
C ARG A 11 -11.68 14.15 12.05
N LEU A 12 -11.10 14.37 13.23
CA LEU A 12 -9.65 14.54 13.36
C LEU A 12 -8.89 13.29 12.91
N LEU A 13 -9.42 12.10 13.23
CA LEU A 13 -8.91 10.84 12.73
C LEU A 13 -8.91 10.80 11.19
N HIS A 14 -10.03 11.15 10.56
CA HIS A 14 -10.15 11.14 9.11
C HIS A 14 -9.18 12.12 8.44
N ASP A 15 -9.04 13.33 8.98
CA ASP A 15 -8.16 14.36 8.42
C ASP A 15 -6.67 13.93 8.52
N GLU A 16 -6.27 13.34 9.64
CA GLU A 16 -4.90 12.82 9.84
C GLU A 16 -4.58 11.64 8.90
N LEU A 17 -5.48 10.66 8.79
CA LEU A 17 -5.25 9.52 7.88
C LEU A 17 -5.22 9.97 6.41
N THR A 18 -6.07 10.94 6.04
CA THR A 18 -6.08 11.54 4.70
C THR A 18 -4.76 12.24 4.40
N SER A 19 -4.22 12.99 5.36
CA SER A 19 -2.93 13.68 5.27
C SER A 19 -1.77 12.70 5.08
N ILE A 20 -1.73 11.65 5.90
CA ILE A 20 -0.73 10.57 5.77
C ILE A 20 -0.83 9.90 4.40
N ALA A 21 -2.03 9.56 3.95
CA ALA A 21 -2.23 8.92 2.67
C ALA A 21 -1.86 9.84 1.49
N ALA A 22 -2.09 11.15 1.60
CA ALA A 22 -1.61 12.11 0.60
C ALA A 22 -0.09 12.19 0.51
N MET A 23 0.59 12.23 1.66
CA MET A 23 2.05 12.20 1.72
C MET A 23 2.61 10.90 1.10
N LEU A 24 2.03 9.75 1.43
CA LEU A 24 2.47 8.47 0.92
C LEU A 24 2.15 8.31 -0.58
N ALA A 25 1.00 8.77 -1.05
CA ALA A 25 0.67 8.73 -2.48
C ALA A 25 1.65 9.54 -3.32
N ALA A 26 2.13 10.69 -2.82
CA ALA A 26 3.17 11.47 -3.48
C ALA A 26 4.53 10.73 -3.53
N ARG A 27 4.82 9.89 -2.53
CA ARG A 27 6.04 9.09 -2.45
C ARG A 27 6.02 7.82 -3.30
N PHE A 28 4.83 7.25 -3.52
CA PHE A 28 4.63 6.00 -4.28
C PHE A 28 3.75 6.23 -5.51
N PRO A 29 4.22 6.98 -6.52
CA PRO A 29 3.41 7.38 -7.68
C PRO A 29 2.95 6.21 -8.56
N ASP A 30 3.64 5.06 -8.48
CA ASP A 30 3.30 3.85 -9.26
C ASP A 30 2.15 3.04 -8.64
N LEU A 31 1.80 3.34 -7.39
CA LEU A 31 0.68 2.71 -6.69
C LEU A 31 -0.57 3.58 -6.84
N THR A 32 -1.72 2.92 -7.02
CA THR A 32 -2.99 3.64 -7.11
C THR A 32 -3.33 4.30 -5.78
N ARG A 33 -4.08 5.40 -5.84
CA ARG A 33 -4.53 6.11 -4.64
C ARG A 33 -5.30 5.20 -3.67
N SER A 34 -6.16 4.33 -4.20
CA SER A 34 -6.93 3.36 -3.41
C SER A 34 -6.02 2.43 -2.60
N VAL A 35 -4.96 1.91 -3.23
CA VAL A 35 -4.00 1.01 -2.54
C VAL A 35 -3.31 1.72 -1.38
N VAL A 36 -2.95 3.00 -1.56
CA VAL A 36 -2.34 3.80 -0.50
C VAL A 36 -3.33 4.06 0.64
N ASP A 37 -4.56 4.48 0.32
CA ASP A 37 -5.60 4.74 1.31
C ASP A 37 -5.94 3.46 2.11
N ASP A 38 -6.07 2.32 1.44
CA ASP A 38 -6.35 1.01 2.06
C ASP A 38 -5.19 0.56 2.98
N ALA A 39 -3.94 0.74 2.55
CA ALA A 39 -2.76 0.39 3.34
C ALA A 39 -2.69 1.22 4.63
N VAL A 40 -2.95 2.53 4.54
CA VAL A 40 -2.97 3.44 5.70
C VAL A 40 -4.09 3.05 6.66
N ARG A 41 -5.32 2.88 6.15
CA ARG A 41 -6.49 2.58 6.97
C ARG A 41 -6.38 1.23 7.66
N THR A 42 -6.03 0.19 6.91
CA THR A 42 -5.82 -1.16 7.45
C THR A 42 -4.71 -1.18 8.51
N THR A 43 -3.64 -0.41 8.30
CA THR A 43 -2.55 -0.31 9.28
C THR A 43 -3.01 0.38 10.56
N TYR A 44 -3.74 1.50 10.44
CA TYR A 44 -4.28 2.20 11.60
C TYR A 44 -5.21 1.29 12.40
N ASP A 45 -6.16 0.62 11.74
CA ASP A 45 -7.15 -0.25 12.39
C ASP A 45 -6.47 -1.39 13.15
N ARG A 46 -5.43 -2.00 12.57
CA ARG A 46 -4.64 -3.06 13.23
C ARG A 46 -3.89 -2.56 14.47
N LEU A 47 -3.26 -1.38 14.39
CA LEU A 47 -2.54 -0.79 15.51
C LEU A 47 -3.51 -0.36 16.61
N TYR A 48 -4.61 0.31 16.24
CA TYR A 48 -5.66 0.74 17.16
C TYR A 48 -6.25 -0.44 17.94
N ALA A 49 -6.55 -1.54 17.26
CA ALA A 49 -7.12 -2.73 17.89
C ALA A 49 -6.23 -3.37 18.98
N THR A 50 -4.93 -3.09 18.99
CA THR A 50 -3.96 -3.69 19.91
C THR A 50 -3.26 -2.70 20.84
N ALA A 51 -3.44 -1.39 20.60
CA ALA A 51 -2.74 -0.35 21.33
C ALA A 51 -3.35 -0.13 22.72
N ARG A 52 -2.48 -0.03 23.72
CA ARG A 52 -2.84 0.43 25.08
C ARG A 52 -2.62 1.93 25.28
N VAL A 53 -1.92 2.58 24.35
CA VAL A 53 -1.58 4.00 24.36
C VAL A 53 -1.70 4.52 22.92
N HIS A 54 -2.52 5.55 22.70
CA HIS A 54 -2.90 5.98 21.36
C HIS A 54 -2.10 7.18 20.84
N GLY A 55 -1.36 7.87 21.71
CA GLY A 55 -0.63 9.10 21.37
C GLY A 55 0.39 9.00 20.23
N HIS A 56 0.86 7.79 19.90
CA HIS A 56 1.82 7.56 18.81
C HIS A 56 1.25 6.77 17.63
N LEU A 57 -0.07 6.57 17.57
CA LEU A 57 -0.67 5.76 16.51
C LEU A 57 -0.47 6.36 15.12
N PHE A 58 -0.57 7.67 14.95
CA PHE A 58 -0.40 8.31 13.64
C PHE A 58 1.04 8.16 13.09
N PRO A 59 2.10 8.49 13.86
CA PRO A 59 3.48 8.22 13.43
C PRO A 59 3.75 6.74 13.13
N LEU A 60 3.25 5.82 13.96
CA LEU A 60 3.42 4.39 13.74
C LEU A 60 2.67 3.90 12.51
N THR A 61 1.47 4.42 12.27
CA THR A 61 0.67 4.12 11.07
C THR A 61 1.41 4.56 9.82
N SER A 62 1.89 5.81 9.77
CA SER A 62 2.65 6.33 8.63
C SER A 62 3.88 5.46 8.33
N ASN A 63 4.68 5.16 9.36
CA ASN A 63 5.87 4.32 9.20
C ASN A 63 5.55 2.91 8.74
N ARG A 64 4.52 2.27 9.30
CA ARG A 64 4.19 0.88 8.99
C ARG A 64 3.51 0.75 7.63
N ALA A 65 2.62 1.67 7.27
CA ALA A 65 2.01 1.73 5.95
C ALA A 65 3.07 1.98 4.87
N ARG A 66 4.07 2.83 5.12
CA ARG A 66 5.20 3.02 4.20
C ARG A 66 5.93 1.71 3.89
N VAL A 67 6.26 0.92 4.91
CA VAL A 67 6.95 -0.37 4.72
C VAL A 67 6.08 -1.35 3.91
N GLU A 68 4.77 -1.34 4.12
CA GLU A 68 3.85 -2.17 3.33
C GLU A 68 3.77 -1.71 1.87
N LEU A 69 3.75 -0.40 1.61
CA LEU A 69 3.74 0.14 0.25
C LEU A 69 5.06 -0.14 -0.49
N GLU A 70 6.21 -0.10 0.20
CA GLU A 70 7.50 -0.52 -0.36
C GLU A 70 7.47 -1.98 -0.83
N ARG A 71 6.82 -2.87 -0.05
CA ARG A 71 6.60 -4.27 -0.43
C ARG A 71 5.70 -4.39 -1.66
N LEU A 72 4.56 -3.70 -1.67
CA LEU A 72 3.59 -3.74 -2.77
C LEU A 72 4.17 -3.18 -4.08
N GLN A 73 4.98 -2.13 -4.02
CA GLN A 73 5.67 -1.59 -5.20
C GLN A 73 6.67 -2.60 -5.76
N ALA A 74 7.41 -3.30 -4.89
CA ALA A 74 8.34 -4.35 -5.33
C ALA A 74 7.61 -5.53 -5.97
N GLU A 75 6.50 -5.99 -5.38
CA GLU A 75 5.65 -7.06 -5.96
C GLU A 75 5.11 -6.65 -7.34
N ARG A 76 4.63 -5.41 -7.48
CA ARG A 76 4.15 -4.88 -8.76
C ARG A 76 5.26 -4.83 -9.82
N ALA A 77 6.48 -4.44 -9.45
CA ALA A 77 7.62 -4.42 -10.36
C ALA A 77 7.96 -5.82 -10.88
N ILE A 78 7.94 -6.84 -10.01
CA ILE A 78 8.15 -8.24 -10.39
C ILE A 78 7.06 -8.70 -11.37
N ASP A 79 5.79 -8.37 -11.10
CA ASP A 79 4.68 -8.72 -11.98
C ASP A 79 4.81 -8.07 -13.37
N ASP A 80 5.26 -6.82 -13.44
CA ASP A 80 5.48 -6.12 -14.71
C ASP A 80 6.66 -6.70 -15.50
N ASP A 81 7.75 -7.10 -14.82
CA ASP A 81 8.87 -7.81 -15.44
C ASP A 81 8.42 -9.17 -16.00
N LEU A 82 7.63 -9.94 -15.25
CA LEU A 82 7.08 -11.23 -15.70
C LEU A 82 6.17 -11.07 -16.93
N LYS A 83 5.34 -10.03 -16.98
CA LYS A 83 4.51 -9.72 -18.16
C LYS A 83 5.38 -9.41 -19.37
N THR A 84 6.48 -8.69 -19.17
CA THR A 84 7.44 -8.35 -20.23
C THR A 84 8.07 -9.62 -20.81
N VAL A 85 8.61 -10.49 -19.95
CA VAL A 85 9.18 -11.79 -20.37
C VAL A 85 8.15 -12.65 -21.10
N SER A 86 6.91 -12.71 -20.60
CA SER A 86 5.82 -13.47 -21.26
C SER A 86 5.52 -12.95 -22.67
N ALA A 87 5.52 -11.63 -22.86
CA ALA A 87 5.31 -11.02 -24.16
C ALA A 87 6.46 -11.30 -25.13
N GLU A 88 7.70 -11.27 -24.65
CA GLU A 88 8.89 -11.61 -25.45
C GLU A 88 8.87 -13.07 -25.90
N ILE A 89 8.56 -14.01 -25.00
CA ILE A 89 8.42 -15.43 -25.35
C ILE A 89 7.33 -15.61 -26.41
N ARG A 90 6.16 -14.98 -26.23
CA ARG A 90 5.07 -15.05 -27.21
C ARG A 90 5.49 -14.53 -28.58
N ARG A 91 6.33 -13.49 -28.63
CA ARG A 91 6.86 -12.91 -29.88
C ARG A 91 7.92 -13.80 -30.53
N ALA A 92 8.77 -14.45 -29.73
CA ALA A 92 9.86 -15.29 -30.21
C ALA A 92 9.40 -16.66 -30.72
N LEU A 93 8.27 -17.15 -30.23
CA LEU A 93 7.69 -18.40 -30.70
C LEU A 93 7.04 -18.19 -32.08
N PRO A 94 7.41 -18.99 -33.11
CA PRO A 94 6.69 -18.96 -34.38
C PRO A 94 5.22 -19.32 -34.13
N PRO A 95 4.27 -18.73 -34.90
CA PRO A 95 2.87 -19.13 -34.79
C PRO A 95 2.80 -20.63 -35.03
N MET A 96 2.19 -21.37 -34.10
CA MET A 96 1.91 -22.80 -34.27
C MET A 96 0.80 -22.97 -35.32
N ALA A 97 1.10 -22.60 -36.56
CA ALA A 97 0.26 -22.89 -37.71
C ALA A 97 0.37 -24.39 -38.00
N GLY A 98 -0.68 -25.13 -37.65
CA GLY A 98 -1.07 -26.43 -38.19
C GLY A 98 0.06 -27.38 -38.61
N ARG A 99 0.62 -28.14 -37.66
CA ARG A 99 1.08 -29.48 -38.03
C ARG A 99 -0.16 -30.35 -38.16
N SER A 100 -0.69 -30.46 -39.38
CA SER A 100 -1.52 -31.61 -39.73
C SER A 100 -0.66 -32.85 -39.59
N TRP A 101 -1.10 -33.79 -38.76
CA TRP A 101 -0.65 -35.17 -38.80
C TRP A 101 -1.05 -35.81 -40.13
#